data_AF-M0NCU5-F1
#
_entry.id   AF-M0NCU5-F1
#
_cell.length_a   1.000
_cell.length_b   1.000
_cell.length_c   1.000
_cell.angle_alpha   90.00
_cell.angle_beta   90.00
_cell.angle_gamma   90.00
#
_symmetry.space_group_name_H-M   'P 1'
#
loop_
_entity.id
_entity.type
_entity.pdbx_description
1 polymer ?
#
loop_
_entity_poly.entity_id
_entity_poly.type
_entity_poly.pdbx_seq_one_letter_code
_entity_poly.pdbx_strand_id
1 'polypeptide(L)'
;MGNPFYDDVDDTFRGVRVRVHTDEHIYEGWCGRWHYNEHGVLVYDAERDDGEQVGALTVSNPETVERLPPTDPIEEVRVTDIAPSPYTERSMDDADHEKFVKLTRERGHLLTYPTVRRVADDKQCDHNRAYEVVAGHRRFETARRADLDTIAVRVADLDAWEAVKRFVDDHVAIQGGDERHMYGQEEIDGMLAQLRDDWADDRLREMGVLAPYLEEKLASTRREGIRQGYLTDGRGSK
;
A
#
# COMPACT_ATOMS: atom_id res chain seq x y z
N MET A 1 32.14 -19.05 -4.45
CA MET A 1 32.49 -17.65 -4.73
C MET A 1 31.57 -17.22 -5.86
N GLY A 2 30.69 -16.24 -5.63
CA GLY A 2 29.75 -15.75 -6.64
C GLY A 2 30.50 -15.13 -7.81
N ASN A 3 29.88 -15.13 -8.99
CA ASN A 3 30.43 -14.44 -10.15
C ASN A 3 30.13 -12.94 -9.97
N PRO A 4 31.14 -12.06 -9.89
CA PRO A 4 30.93 -10.64 -9.62
C PRO A 4 30.05 -9.94 -10.67
N PHE A 5 30.04 -10.41 -11.91
CA PHE A 5 29.12 -9.90 -12.94
C PHE A 5 27.65 -10.20 -12.61
N TYR A 6 27.39 -11.36 -12.01
CA TYR A 6 26.03 -11.75 -11.62
C TYR A 6 25.57 -10.97 -10.41
N ASP A 7 26.43 -10.79 -9.42
CA ASP A 7 26.12 -9.97 -8.25
C ASP A 7 25.79 -8.52 -8.68
N ASP A 8 26.54 -7.94 -9.63
CA ASP A 8 26.25 -6.61 -10.19
C ASP A 8 24.91 -6.55 -10.96
N VAL A 9 24.55 -7.60 -11.71
CA VAL A 9 23.28 -7.67 -12.45
C VAL A 9 22.10 -7.81 -11.49
N ASP A 10 22.22 -8.67 -10.47
CA ASP A 10 21.23 -8.80 -9.41
C ASP A 10 21.07 -7.47 -8.68
N ASP A 11 22.15 -6.78 -8.30
CA ASP A 11 22.09 -5.48 -7.62
C ASP A 11 21.48 -4.38 -8.50
N THR A 12 21.72 -4.41 -9.81
CA THR A 12 21.23 -3.39 -10.75
C THR A 12 19.73 -3.53 -11.03
N PHE A 13 19.24 -4.77 -11.13
CA PHE A 13 17.87 -5.05 -11.56
C PHE A 13 16.96 -5.47 -10.41
N ARG A 14 17.48 -5.96 -9.29
CA ARG A 14 16.62 -6.37 -8.18
C ARG A 14 15.77 -5.20 -7.72
N GLY A 15 14.47 -5.46 -7.70
CA GLY A 15 13.45 -4.55 -7.27
C GLY A 15 13.19 -3.36 -8.20
N VAL A 16 13.78 -3.33 -9.40
CA VAL A 16 13.40 -2.34 -10.42
C VAL A 16 12.27 -2.89 -11.27
N ARG A 17 11.40 -2.00 -11.74
CA ARG A 17 10.43 -2.38 -12.76
C ARG A 17 11.16 -2.65 -14.07
N VAL A 18 10.87 -3.79 -14.66
CA VAL A 18 11.50 -4.27 -15.88
C VAL A 18 10.46 -4.59 -16.92
N ARG A 19 10.88 -4.47 -18.18
CA ARG A 19 10.23 -5.08 -19.33
C ARG A 19 11.11 -6.22 -19.80
N VAL A 20 10.56 -7.43 -19.79
CA VAL A 20 11.24 -8.65 -20.22
C VAL A 20 10.67 -9.09 -21.55
N HIS A 21 11.52 -9.19 -22.55
CA HIS A 21 11.17 -9.64 -23.89
C HIS A 21 11.51 -11.12 -24.04
N THR A 22 10.54 -11.92 -24.48
CA THR A 22 10.77 -13.25 -25.06
C THR A 22 10.39 -13.24 -26.53
N ASP A 23 10.61 -14.38 -27.19
CA ASP A 23 10.17 -14.65 -28.56
C ASP A 23 8.64 -14.59 -28.72
N GLU A 24 7.91 -15.01 -27.69
CA GLU A 24 6.44 -15.08 -27.70
C GLU A 24 5.74 -13.86 -27.09
N HIS A 25 6.30 -13.27 -26.03
CA HIS A 25 5.59 -12.31 -25.18
C HIS A 25 6.49 -11.22 -24.61
N ILE A 26 5.88 -10.11 -24.22
CA ILE A 26 6.52 -9.09 -23.39
C ILE A 26 5.86 -9.11 -22.02
N TYR A 27 6.68 -9.15 -20.97
CA TYR A 27 6.23 -9.09 -19.58
C TYR A 27 6.75 -7.82 -18.93
N GLU A 28 5.86 -7.02 -18.36
CA GLU A 28 6.22 -5.90 -17.51
C GLU A 28 5.95 -6.26 -16.06
N GLY A 29 6.95 -6.09 -15.19
CA GLY A 29 6.79 -6.39 -13.77
C GLY A 29 8.02 -5.96 -13.00
N TRP A 30 8.22 -6.51 -11.82
CA TRP A 30 9.33 -6.16 -10.95
C TRP A 30 10.37 -7.27 -10.96
N CYS A 31 11.60 -6.92 -11.28
CA CYS A 31 12.66 -7.91 -11.33
C CYS A 31 13.00 -8.38 -9.91
N GLY A 32 12.95 -9.69 -9.73
CA GLY A 32 13.37 -10.39 -8.54
C GLY A 32 14.84 -10.77 -8.62
N ARG A 33 15.09 -12.06 -8.38
CA ARG A 33 16.41 -12.68 -8.49
C ARG A 33 16.62 -13.26 -9.89
N TRP A 34 17.84 -13.21 -10.37
CA TRP A 34 18.27 -13.95 -11.55
C TRP A 34 18.60 -15.41 -11.21
N HIS A 35 18.01 -16.33 -11.96
CA HIS A 35 18.27 -17.77 -11.91
C HIS A 35 19.32 -18.14 -12.96
N TYR A 36 20.59 -17.89 -12.64
CA TYR A 36 21.70 -17.99 -13.60
C TYR A 36 21.85 -19.36 -14.28
N ASN A 37 21.72 -20.45 -13.52
CA ASN A 37 21.84 -21.81 -14.07
C ASN A 37 20.70 -22.17 -15.03
N GLU A 38 19.58 -21.46 -14.94
CA GLU A 38 18.38 -21.69 -15.73
C GLU A 38 18.20 -20.59 -16.80
N HIS A 39 19.16 -19.66 -16.89
CA HIS A 39 19.08 -18.46 -17.73
C HIS A 39 17.74 -17.73 -17.57
N GLY A 40 17.23 -17.69 -16.34
CA GLY A 40 15.91 -17.16 -16.03
C GLY A 40 15.98 -15.89 -15.19
N VAL A 41 14.95 -15.05 -15.31
CA VAL A 41 14.71 -13.92 -14.40
C VAL A 41 13.35 -14.10 -13.75
N LEU A 42 13.31 -14.01 -12.43
CA LEU A 42 12.05 -13.97 -11.71
C LEU A 42 11.45 -12.57 -11.86
N VAL A 43 10.26 -12.49 -12.42
CA VAL A 43 9.48 -11.25 -12.55
C VAL A 43 8.24 -11.38 -11.68
N TYR A 44 8.04 -10.39 -10.81
CA TYR A 44 6.93 -10.33 -9.89
C TYR A 44 5.91 -9.31 -10.36
N ASP A 45 4.62 -9.52 -10.02
CA ASP A 45 3.52 -8.65 -10.46
C ASP A 45 3.56 -8.40 -11.98
N ALA A 46 3.87 -9.48 -12.72
CA ALA A 46 4.06 -9.48 -14.15
C ALA A 46 2.70 -9.32 -14.86
N GLU A 47 2.61 -8.31 -15.70
CA GLU A 47 1.57 -8.09 -16.68
C GLU A 47 2.12 -8.44 -18.06
N ARG A 48 1.37 -9.25 -18.81
CA ARG A 48 1.72 -9.61 -20.18
C ARG A 48 1.21 -8.55 -21.15
N ASP A 49 1.78 -8.48 -22.34
CA ASP A 49 1.44 -7.49 -23.39
C ASP A 49 -0.01 -7.50 -23.88
N ASP A 50 -0.76 -8.58 -23.63
CA ASP A 50 -2.20 -8.66 -23.86
C ASP A 50 -3.05 -8.13 -22.68
N GLY A 51 -2.40 -7.59 -21.64
CA GLY A 51 -3.02 -7.05 -20.43
C GLY A 51 -3.36 -8.11 -19.37
N GLU A 52 -2.95 -9.37 -19.57
CA GLU A 52 -3.17 -10.41 -18.56
C GLU A 52 -2.26 -10.20 -17.34
N GLN A 53 -2.86 -10.18 -16.16
CA GLN A 53 -2.13 -10.19 -14.88
C GLN A 53 -1.68 -11.60 -14.53
N VAL A 54 -0.39 -11.88 -14.74
CA VAL A 54 0.23 -13.20 -14.54
C VAL A 54 0.70 -13.39 -13.10
N GLY A 55 1.08 -12.32 -12.41
CA GLY A 55 1.59 -12.37 -11.04
C GLY A 55 3.09 -12.70 -10.99
N ALA A 56 3.50 -13.75 -10.27
CA ALA A 56 4.92 -14.13 -10.19
C ALA A 56 5.27 -15.19 -11.25
N LEU A 57 6.31 -14.92 -12.04
CA LEU A 57 6.69 -15.69 -13.22
C LEU A 57 8.21 -15.75 -13.34
N THR A 58 8.77 -16.93 -13.58
CA THR A 58 10.16 -17.04 -14.04
C THR A 58 10.19 -17.01 -15.56
N VAL A 59 10.74 -15.94 -16.13
CA VAL A 59 10.94 -15.83 -17.57
C VAL A 59 12.27 -16.49 -17.92
N SER A 60 12.22 -17.59 -18.66
CA SER A 60 13.41 -18.35 -19.08
C SER A 60 13.94 -17.84 -20.42
N ASN A 61 15.26 -17.74 -20.56
CA ASN A 61 15.97 -17.28 -21.76
C ASN A 61 15.42 -15.96 -22.35
N PRO A 62 15.31 -14.89 -21.55
CA PRO A 62 14.85 -13.61 -22.08
C PRO A 62 15.80 -13.09 -23.16
N GLU A 63 15.26 -12.57 -24.25
CA GLU A 63 16.04 -11.92 -25.31
C GLU A 63 16.62 -10.59 -24.82
N THR A 64 15.84 -9.85 -24.04
CA THR A 64 16.21 -8.55 -23.48
C THR A 64 15.47 -8.31 -22.17
N VAL A 65 16.17 -7.75 -21.19
CA VAL A 65 15.58 -7.22 -19.94
C VAL A 65 15.89 -5.74 -19.86
N GLU A 66 14.85 -4.91 -20.06
CA GLU A 66 14.95 -3.46 -19.99
C GLU A 66 14.55 -2.99 -18.60
N ARG A 67 15.35 -2.09 -18.01
CA ARG A 67 14.92 -1.36 -16.81
C ARG A 67 13.98 -0.23 -17.22
N LEU A 68 12.78 -0.20 -16.65
CA LEU A 68 11.83 0.88 -16.86
C LEU A 68 12.11 2.04 -15.87
N PRO A 69 12.20 3.29 -16.34
CA PRO A 69 12.42 4.47 -15.51
C PRO A 69 11.11 4.94 -14.82
N PRO A 70 11.27 5.76 -13.76
CA PRO A 70 11.22 5.32 -12.37
C PRO A 70 9.82 4.90 -11.91
N THR A 71 9.76 3.78 -11.18
CA THR A 71 8.64 3.44 -10.30
C THR A 71 9.26 2.98 -8.98
N ASP A 72 8.76 3.50 -7.86
CA ASP A 72 9.09 3.15 -6.45
C ASP A 72 9.94 1.87 -6.31
N PRO A 73 11.24 1.94 -5.95
CA PRO A 73 12.11 0.76 -5.92
C PRO A 73 11.57 -0.31 -4.95
N ILE A 74 11.77 -1.58 -5.28
CA ILE A 74 11.49 -2.65 -4.34
C ILE A 74 12.74 -3.00 -3.53
N GLU A 75 12.55 -3.06 -2.22
CA GLU A 75 13.60 -3.41 -1.26
C GLU A 75 13.14 -4.62 -0.44
N GLU A 76 14.07 -5.50 -0.08
CA GLU A 76 13.80 -6.52 0.92
C GLU A 76 14.02 -5.93 2.31
N VAL A 77 12.95 -5.86 3.11
CA VAL A 77 12.92 -5.17 4.39
C VAL A 77 12.48 -6.15 5.48
N ARG A 78 13.06 -6.03 6.67
CA ARG A 78 12.63 -6.80 7.84
C ARG A 78 11.18 -6.44 8.16
N VAL A 79 10.32 -7.44 8.35
CA VAL A 79 8.91 -7.20 8.69
C VAL A 79 8.79 -6.38 9.98
N THR A 80 9.74 -6.56 10.90
CA THR A 80 9.85 -5.78 12.13
C THR A 80 10.26 -4.32 11.92
N ASP A 81 10.78 -3.91 10.77
CA ASP A 81 11.12 -2.50 10.51
C ASP A 81 9.97 -1.69 9.90
N ILE A 82 8.83 -2.34 9.66
CA ILE A 82 7.66 -1.75 9.01
C ILE A 82 6.54 -1.56 10.05
N ALA A 83 5.99 -0.36 10.13
CA ALA A 83 4.78 -0.06 10.87
C ALA A 83 3.54 -0.25 9.98
N PRO A 84 2.41 -0.75 10.52
CA PRO A 84 1.13 -0.61 9.84
C PRO A 84 0.77 0.89 9.70
N SER A 85 -0.10 1.22 8.74
CA SER A 85 -0.67 2.58 8.69
C SER A 85 -1.49 2.84 9.95
N PRO A 86 -1.35 4.03 10.57
CA PRO A 86 -2.13 4.39 11.75
C PRO A 86 -3.62 4.55 11.45
N TYR A 87 -4.01 4.66 10.18
CA TYR A 87 -5.38 4.96 9.72
C TYR A 87 -6.19 3.73 9.31
N THR A 88 -5.63 2.52 9.44
CA THR A 88 -6.26 1.28 8.99
C THR A 88 -7.33 0.80 9.97
N GLU A 89 -8.60 0.78 9.53
CA GLU A 89 -9.76 0.33 10.33
C GLU A 89 -10.26 -1.07 9.96
N ARG A 90 -9.82 -1.62 8.83
CA ARG A 90 -10.35 -2.88 8.30
C ARG A 90 -9.97 -4.07 9.19
N SER A 91 -10.97 -4.81 9.66
CA SER A 91 -10.76 -6.11 10.29
C SER A 91 -10.18 -7.11 9.29
N MET A 92 -9.17 -7.85 9.73
CA MET A 92 -8.48 -8.85 8.92
C MET A 92 -8.72 -10.28 9.42
N ASP A 93 -9.79 -10.48 10.20
CA ASP A 93 -10.14 -11.78 10.81
C ASP A 93 -11.23 -12.49 10.01
N ASP A 94 -10.94 -12.76 8.74
CA ASP A 94 -11.83 -13.50 7.84
C ASP A 94 -11.17 -14.80 7.33
N ALA A 95 -12.01 -15.78 6.96
CA ALA A 95 -11.55 -17.10 6.56
C ALA A 95 -10.69 -17.10 5.28
N ASP A 96 -10.93 -16.17 4.36
CA ASP A 96 -10.12 -16.05 3.15
C ASP A 96 -8.74 -15.50 3.47
N HIS A 97 -8.64 -14.56 4.43
CA HIS A 97 -7.36 -14.07 4.90
C HIS A 97 -6.55 -15.15 5.62
N GLU A 98 -7.17 -15.94 6.50
CA GLU A 98 -6.50 -17.06 7.18
C GLU A 98 -5.96 -18.09 6.18
N LYS A 99 -6.70 -18.36 5.11
CA LYS A 99 -6.22 -19.21 4.01
C LYS A 99 -5.01 -18.57 3.31
N PHE A 100 -5.05 -17.26 3.08
CA PHE A 100 -3.93 -16.54 2.46
C PHE A 100 -2.68 -16.52 3.35
N VAL A 101 -2.83 -16.36 4.67
CA VAL A 101 -1.75 -16.47 5.67
C VAL A 101 -1.11 -17.85 5.63
N LYS A 102 -1.93 -18.91 5.66
CA LYS A 102 -1.44 -20.29 5.59
C LYS A 102 -0.63 -20.54 4.32
N LEU A 103 -1.17 -20.16 3.16
CA LEU A 103 -0.48 -20.33 1.88
C LEU A 103 0.81 -19.50 1.79
N THR A 104 0.82 -18.30 2.39
CA THR A 104 2.01 -17.45 2.44
C THR A 104 3.09 -18.07 3.31
N ARG A 105 2.74 -18.62 4.47
CA ARG A 105 3.67 -19.34 5.35
C ARG A 105 4.27 -20.57 4.66
N GLU A 106 3.46 -21.33 3.93
CA GLU A 106 3.93 -22.49 3.16
C GLU A 106 4.88 -22.10 2.02
N ARG A 107 4.66 -20.94 1.38
CA ARG A 107 5.49 -20.43 0.27
C ARG A 107 6.74 -19.69 0.74
N GLY A 108 6.70 -19.06 1.92
CA GLY A 108 7.78 -18.23 2.46
C GLY A 108 7.91 -16.84 1.82
N HIS A 109 6.97 -16.41 0.99
CA HIS A 109 6.97 -15.07 0.39
C HIS A 109 5.56 -14.59 0.03
N LEU A 110 5.41 -13.27 -0.15
CA LEU A 110 4.21 -12.66 -0.73
C LEU A 110 4.24 -12.78 -2.25
N LEU A 111 3.05 -12.92 -2.87
CA LEU A 111 2.92 -12.91 -4.34
C LEU A 111 3.01 -11.50 -4.94
N THR A 112 2.58 -10.50 -4.17
CA THR A 112 2.61 -9.09 -4.55
C THR A 112 3.00 -8.25 -3.33
N TYR A 113 3.54 -7.06 -3.58
CA TYR A 113 4.22 -6.29 -2.54
C TYR A 113 3.32 -5.23 -1.92
N PRO A 114 3.36 -5.05 -0.59
CA PRO A 114 2.86 -3.83 -0.01
C PRO A 114 3.73 -2.65 -0.47
N THR A 115 3.12 -1.47 -0.53
CA THR A 115 3.85 -0.21 -0.74
C THR A 115 4.08 0.42 0.63
N VAL A 116 5.30 0.86 0.87
CA VAL A 116 5.73 1.51 2.11
C VAL A 116 6.39 2.85 1.78
N ARG A 117 6.45 3.75 2.76
CA ARG A 117 7.29 4.95 2.71
C ARG A 117 8.37 4.89 3.79
N ARG A 118 9.46 5.64 3.63
CA ARG A 118 10.50 5.81 4.66
C ARG A 118 10.03 6.84 5.69
N VAL A 119 10.22 6.55 6.97
CA VAL A 119 9.71 7.38 8.08
C VAL A 119 10.72 7.63 9.20
N ALA A 120 11.96 7.14 9.05
CA ALA A 120 12.99 7.22 10.10
C ALA A 120 13.30 8.65 10.60
N ASP A 121 13.04 9.67 9.78
CA ASP A 121 13.24 11.09 10.11
C ASP A 121 11.92 11.89 10.17
N ASP A 122 10.77 11.22 10.05
CA ASP A 122 9.47 11.86 10.03
C ASP A 122 8.99 12.14 11.46
N LYS A 123 8.84 13.42 11.80
CA LYS A 123 8.39 13.87 13.12
C LYS A 123 6.90 13.62 13.37
N GLN A 124 6.14 13.29 12.33
CA GLN A 124 4.72 12.97 12.42
C GLN A 124 4.49 11.47 12.68
N CYS A 125 5.52 10.63 12.56
CA CYS A 125 5.41 9.23 12.93
C CYS A 125 5.67 9.05 14.43
N ASP A 126 4.73 8.39 15.11
CA ASP A 126 4.79 8.12 16.55
C ASP A 126 5.54 6.81 16.89
N HIS A 127 6.00 6.09 15.87
CA HIS A 127 6.65 4.79 15.99
C HIS A 127 8.14 4.81 15.59
N ASN A 128 8.95 4.00 16.26
CA ASN A 128 10.39 3.85 15.98
C ASN A 128 10.70 2.86 14.84
N ARG A 129 9.87 2.82 13.79
CA ARG A 129 10.05 1.95 12.62
C ARG A 129 10.70 2.74 11.48
N ALA A 130 11.40 2.06 10.58
CA ALA A 130 12.07 2.70 9.45
C ALA A 130 11.12 2.95 8.27
N TYR A 131 10.03 2.18 8.20
CA TYR A 131 9.03 2.25 7.14
C TYR A 131 7.61 2.23 7.71
N GLU A 132 6.66 2.76 6.94
CA GLU A 132 5.21 2.72 7.23
C GLU A 132 4.46 2.23 5.98
N VAL A 133 3.47 1.35 6.15
CA VAL A 133 2.66 0.84 5.04
C VAL A 133 1.73 1.93 4.50
N VAL A 134 1.83 2.19 3.20
CA VAL A 134 0.95 3.12 2.48
C VAL A 134 -0.15 2.38 1.74
N ALA A 135 0.14 1.21 1.17
CA ALA A 135 -0.84 0.40 0.45
C ALA A 135 -0.57 -1.11 0.59
N GLY A 136 -1.61 -1.91 0.43
CA GLY A 136 -1.51 -3.37 0.61
C GLY A 136 -1.47 -3.81 2.06
N HIS A 137 -2.19 -3.12 2.95
CA HIS A 137 -2.29 -3.39 4.39
C HIS A 137 -2.57 -4.86 4.70
N ARG A 138 -3.51 -5.48 3.97
CA ARG A 138 -3.83 -6.92 4.14
C ARG A 138 -2.63 -7.81 3.84
N ARG A 139 -1.83 -7.52 2.80
CA ARG A 139 -0.63 -8.29 2.45
C ARG A 139 0.46 -8.16 3.50
N PHE A 140 0.66 -6.95 4.02
CA PHE A 140 1.59 -6.74 5.12
C PHE A 140 1.18 -7.52 6.37
N GLU A 141 -0.09 -7.46 6.76
CA GLU A 141 -0.61 -8.23 7.89
C GLU A 141 -0.48 -9.74 7.65
N THR A 142 -0.72 -10.20 6.41
CA THR A 142 -0.48 -11.59 6.03
C THR A 142 0.97 -11.99 6.32
N ALA A 143 1.95 -11.18 5.92
CA ALA A 143 3.36 -11.46 6.18
C ALA A 143 3.69 -11.50 7.67
N ARG A 144 3.11 -10.58 8.46
CA ARG A 144 3.25 -10.59 9.93
C ARG A 144 2.69 -11.87 10.54
N ARG A 145 1.46 -12.25 10.18
CA ARG A 145 0.81 -13.48 10.71
C ARG A 145 1.46 -14.76 10.19
N ALA A 146 2.05 -14.72 9.00
CA ALA A 146 2.80 -15.83 8.44
C ALA A 146 4.18 -16.02 9.10
N ASP A 147 4.62 -15.07 9.95
CA ASP A 147 5.92 -15.05 10.64
C ASP A 147 7.11 -15.02 9.67
N LEU A 148 6.99 -14.19 8.62
CA LEU A 148 8.10 -13.94 7.70
C LEU A 148 9.12 -12.97 8.35
N ASP A 149 10.42 -13.28 8.24
CA ASP A 149 11.48 -12.40 8.74
C ASP A 149 11.63 -11.15 7.88
N THR A 150 11.64 -11.33 6.56
CA THR A 150 11.78 -10.27 5.55
C THR A 150 10.71 -10.38 4.48
N ILE A 151 10.36 -9.24 3.88
CA ILE A 151 9.47 -9.15 2.72
C ILE A 151 10.01 -8.14 1.72
N ALA A 152 9.77 -8.40 0.44
CA ALA A 152 9.92 -7.40 -0.59
C ALA A 152 8.78 -6.37 -0.51
N VAL A 153 9.14 -5.10 -0.51
CA VAL A 153 8.21 -3.96 -0.41
C VAL A 153 8.54 -2.93 -1.48
N ARG A 154 7.51 -2.29 -2.02
CA ARG A 154 7.68 -1.13 -2.91
C ARG A 154 7.89 0.12 -2.05
N VAL A 155 9.04 0.78 -2.16
CA VAL A 155 9.39 1.97 -1.37
C VAL A 155 9.04 3.22 -2.18
N ALA A 156 7.93 3.86 -1.81
CA ALA A 156 7.50 5.11 -2.41
C ALA A 156 8.14 6.30 -1.68
N ASP A 157 8.60 7.28 -2.47
CA ASP A 157 9.05 8.57 -1.95
C ASP A 157 7.84 9.46 -1.75
N LEU A 158 7.22 9.34 -0.58
CA LEU A 158 6.00 10.06 -0.19
C LEU A 158 6.21 10.70 1.17
N ASP A 159 5.84 11.97 1.29
CA ASP A 159 5.70 12.60 2.59
C ASP A 159 4.45 12.06 3.34
N ALA A 160 4.30 12.43 4.61
CA ALA A 160 3.17 11.98 5.43
C ALA A 160 1.81 12.38 4.85
N TRP A 161 1.73 13.57 4.27
CA TRP A 161 0.48 14.07 3.69
C TRP A 161 0.15 13.35 2.38
N GLU A 162 1.14 13.05 1.56
CA GLU A 162 0.99 12.26 0.34
C GLU A 162 0.59 10.83 0.62
N ALA A 163 1.13 10.23 1.68
CA ALA A 163 0.72 8.92 2.17
C ALA A 163 -0.74 8.91 2.61
N VAL A 164 -1.18 9.92 3.35
CA VAL A 164 -2.59 10.10 3.76
C VAL A 164 -3.51 10.22 2.56
N LYS A 165 -3.18 11.07 1.58
CA LYS A 165 -3.98 11.22 0.35
C LYS A 165 -4.15 9.88 -0.35
N ARG A 166 -3.05 9.14 -0.52
CA ARG A 166 -3.08 7.82 -1.16
C ARG A 166 -3.88 6.80 -0.37
N PHE A 167 -3.74 6.80 0.96
CA PHE A 167 -4.53 5.94 1.83
C PHE A 167 -6.02 6.21 1.68
N VAL A 168 -6.43 7.48 1.69
CA VAL A 168 -7.83 7.89 1.53
C VAL A 168 -8.35 7.50 0.14
N ASP A 169 -7.59 7.74 -0.93
CA ASP A 169 -7.98 7.37 -2.30
C ASP A 169 -8.17 5.85 -2.46
N ASP A 170 -7.37 5.03 -1.76
CA ASP A 170 -7.44 3.56 -1.83
C ASP A 170 -8.61 2.97 -1.01
N HIS A 171 -9.21 3.73 -0.09
CA HIS A 171 -10.19 3.20 0.88
C HIS A 171 -11.54 3.94 0.90
N VAL A 172 -11.63 5.18 0.41
CA VAL A 172 -12.86 5.96 0.40
C VAL A 172 -13.39 6.07 -1.01
N ALA A 173 -14.62 5.58 -1.23
CA ALA A 173 -15.27 5.68 -2.53
C ALA A 173 -15.55 7.13 -2.90
N ILE A 174 -15.28 7.49 -4.16
CA ILE A 174 -15.86 8.71 -4.74
C ILE A 174 -17.37 8.50 -4.84
N GLN A 175 -18.16 9.50 -4.47
CA GLN A 175 -19.62 9.42 -4.51
C GLN A 175 -20.12 8.98 -5.90
N GLY A 176 -20.83 7.85 -5.96
CA GLY A 176 -21.32 7.25 -7.20
C GLY A 176 -20.32 6.34 -7.94
N GLY A 177 -19.17 6.04 -7.34
CA GLY A 177 -18.18 5.07 -7.83
C GLY A 177 -18.47 3.62 -7.41
N ASP A 178 -17.55 2.70 -7.75
CA ASP A 178 -17.62 1.31 -7.28
C ASP A 178 -17.18 1.23 -5.82
N GLU A 179 -18.13 0.91 -4.93
CA GLU A 179 -17.91 0.82 -3.48
C GLU A 179 -17.38 -0.56 -3.05
N ARG A 180 -17.22 -1.51 -3.99
CA ARG A 180 -16.74 -2.85 -3.65
C ARG A 180 -15.34 -2.78 -3.08
N HIS A 181 -15.19 -3.28 -1.85
CA HIS A 181 -13.94 -3.23 -1.07
C HIS A 181 -13.49 -1.83 -0.63
N MET A 182 -14.38 -0.83 -0.65
CA MET A 182 -14.17 0.45 0.03
C MET A 182 -14.63 0.38 1.48
N TYR A 183 -14.25 1.37 2.29
CA TYR A 183 -14.69 1.47 3.68
C TYR A 183 -16.18 1.80 3.76
N GLY A 184 -16.85 1.13 4.70
CA GLY A 184 -18.19 1.51 5.13
C GLY A 184 -18.17 2.76 6.02
N GLN A 185 -19.35 3.27 6.35
CA GLN A 185 -19.49 4.49 7.15
C GLN A 185 -18.76 4.42 8.51
N GLU A 186 -18.85 3.29 9.22
CA GLU A 186 -18.19 3.11 10.53
C GLU A 186 -16.66 3.13 10.42
N GLU A 187 -16.10 2.47 9.40
CA GLU A 187 -14.66 2.47 9.12
C GLU A 187 -14.18 3.87 8.70
N ILE A 188 -14.96 4.58 7.88
CA ILE A 188 -14.66 5.98 7.52
C ILE A 188 -14.68 6.87 8.77
N ASP A 189 -15.65 6.68 9.68
CA ASP A 189 -15.77 7.47 10.91
C ASP A 189 -14.60 7.24 11.88
N GLY A 190 -14.10 6.00 11.98
CA GLY A 190 -12.92 5.64 12.77
C GLY A 190 -11.64 6.23 12.18
N MET A 191 -11.44 6.02 10.87
CA MET A 191 -10.31 6.59 10.12
C MET A 191 -10.27 8.11 10.24
N LEU A 192 -11.41 8.79 10.08
CA LEU A 192 -11.50 10.25 10.23
C LEU A 192 -11.21 10.73 11.65
N ALA A 193 -11.49 9.93 12.67
CA ALA A 193 -11.14 10.28 14.04
C ALA A 193 -9.61 10.28 14.22
N GLN A 194 -8.92 9.25 13.74
CA GLN A 194 -7.45 9.17 13.77
C GLN A 194 -6.80 10.27 12.92
N LEU A 195 -7.31 10.51 11.71
CA LEU A 195 -6.79 11.59 10.85
C LEU A 195 -6.88 12.97 11.51
N ARG A 196 -7.89 13.20 12.37
CA ARG A 196 -8.08 14.46 13.09
C ARG A 196 -7.13 14.67 14.26
N ASP A 197 -6.54 13.59 14.78
CA ASP A 197 -5.51 13.69 15.81
C ASP A 197 -4.21 14.27 15.23
N ASP A 198 -3.94 13.98 13.95
CA ASP A 198 -2.72 14.40 13.26
C ASP A 198 -2.90 15.63 12.35
N TRP A 199 -4.09 15.81 11.76
CA TRP A 199 -4.34 16.80 10.72
C TRP A 199 -5.54 17.69 11.02
N ALA A 200 -5.37 18.99 10.81
CA ALA A 200 -6.47 19.95 10.95
C ALA A 200 -7.56 19.71 9.89
N ASP A 201 -8.82 19.90 10.28
CA ASP A 201 -9.99 19.77 9.38
C ASP A 201 -9.85 20.57 8.07
N ASP A 202 -9.27 21.77 8.11
CA ASP A 202 -9.03 22.59 6.90
C ASP A 202 -8.10 21.89 5.91
N ARG A 203 -7.10 21.17 6.42
CA ARG A 203 -6.16 20.40 5.61
C ARG A 203 -6.84 19.15 5.04
N LEU A 204 -7.63 18.45 5.86
CA LEU A 204 -8.43 17.29 5.42
C LEU A 204 -9.45 17.65 4.33
N ARG A 205 -10.02 18.86 4.34
CA ARG A 205 -10.92 19.36 3.30
C ARG A 205 -10.26 19.51 1.92
N GLU A 206 -8.93 19.60 1.85
CA GLU A 206 -8.22 19.58 0.55
C GLU A 206 -8.45 18.25 -0.19
N MET A 207 -8.75 17.16 0.54
CA MET A 207 -9.20 15.89 -0.03
C MET A 207 -10.70 15.93 -0.28
N GLY A 208 -11.10 16.28 -1.51
CA GLY A 208 -12.50 16.47 -1.88
C GLY A 208 -13.42 15.28 -1.58
N VAL A 209 -12.89 14.05 -1.56
CA VAL A 209 -13.64 12.83 -1.21
C VAL A 209 -14.09 12.79 0.25
N LEU A 210 -13.38 13.48 1.16
CA LEU A 210 -13.73 13.55 2.58
C LEU A 210 -14.73 14.65 2.91
N ALA A 211 -14.90 15.63 2.01
CA ALA A 211 -15.79 16.78 2.22
C ALA A 211 -17.20 16.40 2.73
N PRO A 212 -17.94 15.44 2.12
CA PRO A 212 -19.29 15.10 2.60
C PRO A 212 -19.28 14.55 4.03
N TYR A 213 -18.27 13.76 4.39
CA TYR A 213 -18.15 13.15 5.72
C TYR A 213 -17.75 14.18 6.80
N LEU A 214 -16.91 15.15 6.45
CA LEU A 214 -16.53 16.26 7.32
C LEU A 214 -17.72 17.19 7.57
N GLU A 215 -18.55 17.46 6.56
CA GLU A 215 -19.74 18.31 6.66
C GLU A 215 -20.89 17.63 7.42
N GLU A 216 -21.12 16.33 7.22
CA GLU A 216 -22.17 15.57 7.90
C GLU A 216 -21.91 15.46 9.40
N LYS A 217 -20.67 15.18 9.82
CA LYS A 217 -20.32 15.18 11.26
C LYS A 217 -20.46 16.57 11.87
N LEU A 218 -20.06 17.64 11.18
CA LEU A 218 -20.29 19.01 11.65
C LEU A 218 -21.79 19.30 11.83
N ALA A 219 -22.65 18.84 10.91
CA ALA A 219 -24.09 18.99 11.04
C ALA A 219 -24.67 18.16 12.20
N SER A 220 -24.18 16.94 12.42
CA SER A 220 -24.60 16.07 13.53
C SER A 220 -24.17 16.62 14.90
N THR A 221 -22.89 16.96 15.06
CA THR A 221 -22.34 17.55 16.29
C THR A 221 -22.97 18.92 16.58
N ARG A 222 -23.26 19.73 15.56
CA ARG A 222 -23.98 21.01 15.74
C ARG A 222 -25.43 20.80 16.18
N ARG A 223 -26.16 19.84 15.60
CA ARG A 223 -27.52 19.49 16.03
C ARG A 223 -27.54 18.93 17.45
N GLU A 224 -26.54 18.13 17.81
CA GLU A 224 -26.42 17.58 19.16
C GLU A 224 -26.02 18.65 20.18
N GLY A 225 -25.10 19.55 19.85
CA GLY A 225 -24.78 20.73 20.66
C GLY A 225 -25.96 21.68 20.84
N ILE A 226 -26.81 21.85 19.82
CA ILE A 226 -28.08 22.59 19.94
C ILE A 226 -29.08 21.83 20.83
N ARG A 227 -29.21 20.51 20.66
CA ARG A 227 -30.09 19.66 21.47
C ARG A 227 -29.69 19.62 22.95
N GLN A 228 -28.39 19.61 23.24
CA GLN A 228 -27.83 19.62 24.59
C GLN A 228 -27.68 21.04 25.17
N GLY A 229 -28.02 22.09 24.39
CA GLY A 229 -28.03 23.49 24.85
C GLY A 229 -26.66 24.18 24.87
N TYR A 230 -25.61 23.54 24.34
CA TYR A 230 -24.26 24.11 24.23
C TYR A 230 -24.10 25.09 23.07
N LEU A 231 -24.99 25.06 22.08
CA LEU A 231 -25.00 25.96 20.92
C LEU A 231 -26.39 26.56 20.73
N THR A 232 -26.47 27.86 20.45
CA THR A 232 -27.73 28.53 20.12
C THR A 232 -28.06 28.35 18.64
N ASP A 233 -29.27 27.88 18.33
CA ASP A 233 -29.79 27.92 16.97
C ASP A 233 -29.84 29.39 16.53
N GLY A 234 -29.17 29.74 15.44
CA GLY A 234 -28.97 31.13 14.98
C GLY A 234 -30.25 31.86 14.57
N ARG A 235 -31.43 31.32 14.91
CA ARG A 235 -32.75 31.93 14.74
C ARG A 235 -33.15 32.66 16.02
N GLY A 236 -32.49 33.78 16.29
CA GLY A 236 -32.78 34.56 17.49
C GLY A 236 -32.25 35.98 17.48
N SER A 237 -32.63 36.79 16.48
CA SER A 237 -32.89 38.24 16.61
C SER A 237 -33.30 38.84 15.26
N LYS A 238 -34.62 38.97 15.06
CA LYS A 238 -35.23 40.15 14.45
C LYS A 238 -36.45 40.50 15.26
#